data_AF-H5YPS1-F1
#
_entry.id   AF-H5YPS1-F1
#
_cell.length_a   1.000
_cell.length_b   1.000
_cell.length_c   1.000
_cell.angle_alpha   90.00
_cell.angle_beta   90.00
_cell.angle_gamma   90.00
#
_symmetry.space_group_name_H-M   'P 1'
#
loop_
_entity.id
_entity.type
_entity.pdbx_description
1 polymer ?
#
loop_
_entity_poly.entity_id
_entity_poly.type
_entity_poly.pdbx_seq_one_letter_code
_entity_poly.pdbx_strand_id
1 'polypeptide(L)' 'MKETGLDHRHRDKDGAISKKHGNTLVGTLRKIYGKGFAAGYPDTTELSEVLHQLNETSLSQLRRDHDTGHLGHKIDHVPK' A
#
# COMPACT_ATOMS: atom_id res chain seq x y z
N MET A 1 -36.82 9.51 -7.75
CA MET A 1 -35.89 8.97 -6.74
C MET A 1 -34.52 8.93 -7.42
N LYS A 2 -33.61 9.86 -7.08
CA LYS A 2 -32.30 9.96 -7.71
C LYS A 2 -31.26 9.62 -6.66
N GLU A 3 -30.56 8.52 -6.88
CA GLU A 3 -29.45 8.06 -6.05
C GLU A 3 -28.30 9.04 -6.20
N THR A 4 -28.10 9.92 -5.22
CA THR A 4 -27.02 10.91 -5.24
C THR A 4 -26.00 10.59 -4.16
N GLY A 5 -24.81 10.21 -4.63
CA GLY A 5 -23.56 10.61 -3.98
C GLY A 5 -23.05 9.62 -2.94
N LEU A 6 -22.18 8.72 -3.40
CA LEU A 6 -21.25 7.94 -2.60
C LEU A 6 -20.37 8.88 -1.74
N ASP A 7 -20.85 9.25 -0.55
CA ASP A 7 -20.08 10.05 0.41
C ASP A 7 -19.04 9.14 1.11
N HIS A 8 -17.89 9.06 0.45
CA HIS A 8 -16.57 9.09 1.08
C HIS A 8 -16.38 8.27 2.37
N ARG A 9 -16.59 6.95 2.29
CA ARG A 9 -16.05 5.97 3.26
C ARG A 9 -14.51 5.94 3.15
N HIS A 10 -13.87 6.93 3.77
CA HIS A 10 -12.43 7.14 3.77
C HIS A 10 -11.64 6.04 4.52
N ARG A 11 -12.34 5.09 5.16
CA ARG A 11 -11.80 4.21 6.20
C ARG A 11 -11.26 2.85 5.72
N ASP A 12 -11.56 2.44 4.49
CA ASP A 12 -11.23 1.09 4.00
C ASP A 12 -10.10 1.04 2.96
N LYS A 13 -9.52 2.18 2.56
CA LYS A 13 -8.46 2.15 1.53
C LYS A 13 -7.24 1.37 2.04
N ASP A 14 -6.87 1.57 3.30
CA ASP A 14 -5.78 0.81 3.94
C ASP A 14 -6.19 -0.67 4.15
N GLY A 15 -7.44 -0.93 4.53
CA GLY A 15 -7.99 -2.29 4.65
C GLY A 15 -7.98 -3.06 3.31
N ALA A 16 -8.29 -2.40 2.20
CA ALA A 16 -8.25 -2.99 0.87
C ALA A 16 -6.81 -3.28 0.41
N ILE A 17 -5.88 -2.38 0.68
CA ILE A 17 -4.44 -2.58 0.41
C ILE A 17 -3.92 -3.76 1.24
N SER A 18 -4.22 -3.81 2.54
CA SER A 18 -3.83 -4.93 3.40
C SER A 18 -4.46 -6.25 2.93
N LYS A 19 -5.73 -6.26 2.52
CA LYS A 19 -6.39 -7.47 2.03
C LYS A 19 -5.82 -7.99 0.71
N LYS A 20 -5.45 -7.09 -0.21
CA LYS A 20 -4.99 -7.46 -1.56
C LYS A 20 -3.47 -7.63 -1.65
N HIS A 21 -2.73 -6.82 -0.91
CA HIS A 21 -1.28 -6.72 -0.98
C HIS A 21 -0.61 -6.80 0.40
N GLY A 22 -1.34 -7.11 1.48
CA GLY A 22 -0.80 -7.19 2.85
C GLY A 22 0.34 -8.19 2.98
N ASN A 23 0.27 -9.32 2.27
CA ASN A 23 1.32 -10.34 2.26
C ASN A 23 2.60 -9.92 1.51
N THR A 24 2.64 -8.70 0.96
CA THR A 24 3.82 -8.17 0.27
C THR A 24 4.87 -7.76 1.28
N LEU A 25 6.09 -8.22 1.11
CA LEU A 25 7.19 -7.87 2.00
C LEU A 25 7.61 -6.41 1.82
N VAL A 26 7.95 -5.76 2.94
CA VAL A 26 8.53 -4.41 2.97
C VAL A 26 9.78 -4.34 2.10
N GLY A 27 10.60 -5.39 2.05
CA GLY A 27 11.75 -5.47 1.16
C GLY A 27 11.40 -5.29 -0.32
N THR A 28 10.31 -5.90 -0.77
CA THR A 28 9.79 -5.76 -2.14
C THR A 28 9.34 -4.33 -2.40
N LEU A 29 8.59 -3.74 -1.46
CA LEU A 29 8.13 -2.35 -1.59
C LEU A 29 9.30 -1.35 -1.57
N ARG A 30 10.36 -1.63 -0.82
CA ARG A 30 11.60 -0.82 -0.85
C ARG A 30 12.34 -0.91 -2.19
N LYS A 31 12.23 -2.02 -2.92
CA LYS A 31 12.76 -2.10 -4.30
C LYS A 31 11.98 -1.17 -5.25
N ILE A 32 10.68 -0.96 -5.00
CA ILE A 32 9.78 -0.15 -5.84
C ILE A 32 9.83 1.34 -5.49
N TYR A 33 9.66 1.65 -4.21
CA TYR A 33 9.51 3.01 -3.69
C TYR A 33 10.80 3.58 -3.11
N GLY A 34 11.84 2.74 -2.97
CA GLY A 34 13.14 3.10 -2.42
C GLY A 34 13.37 2.60 -0.99
N LYS A 35 14.63 2.52 -0.58
CA LYS A 35 15.05 2.00 0.75
C LYS A 35 14.43 2.73 1.94
N GLY A 36 13.98 3.98 1.76
CA GLY A 36 13.31 4.77 2.79
C GLY A 36 11.87 4.35 3.08
N PHE A 37 11.26 3.50 2.24
CA PHE A 37 9.91 3.00 2.47
C PHE A 37 9.86 2.15 3.74
N ALA A 38 8.90 2.44 4.64
CA ALA A 38 8.79 1.80 5.95
C ALA A 38 10.13 1.75 6.72
N ALA A 39 10.90 2.84 6.69
CA ALA A 39 12.17 2.91 7.41
C ALA A 39 11.96 2.57 8.90
N GLY A 40 12.79 1.67 9.45
CA GLY A 40 12.63 1.14 10.81
C GLY A 40 12.03 -0.27 10.88
N TYR A 41 11.42 -0.77 9.79
CA TYR A 41 10.91 -2.14 9.72
C TYR A 41 11.88 -3.11 9.03
N PRO A 42 11.91 -4.39 9.43
CA PRO A 42 12.57 -5.46 8.68
C PRO A 42 12.05 -5.54 7.25
N ASP A 43 12.90 -5.95 6.31
CA ASP A 43 12.47 -6.28 4.94
C ASP A 43 11.56 -7.52 4.88
N THR A 44 11.66 -8.41 5.87
CA THR A 44 10.83 -9.60 6.04
C THR A 44 9.45 -9.31 6.62
N THR A 45 9.17 -8.07 7.03
CA THR A 45 7.86 -7.69 7.58
C THR A 45 6.85 -7.55 6.46
N GLU A 46 5.61 -7.95 6.72
CA GLU A 46 4.51 -7.85 5.79
C GLU A 46 3.94 -6.44 5.72
N LEU A 47 3.43 -6.05 4.55
CA LEU A 47 2.79 -4.75 4.36
C LEU A 47 1.64 -4.58 5.35
N SER A 48 0.83 -5.60 5.59
CA SER A 48 -0.28 -5.56 6.55
C SER A 48 0.13 -5.09 7.95
N GLU A 49 1.29 -5.54 8.44
CA GLU A 49 1.80 -5.18 9.77
C GLU A 49 2.34 -3.74 9.83
N VAL A 50 3.04 -3.31 8.78
CA VAL A 50 3.59 -1.95 8.74
C VAL A 50 2.55 -0.92 8.33
N LEU A 51 1.50 -1.30 7.58
CA LEU A 51 0.52 -0.37 7.00
C LEU A 51 -0.12 0.53 8.06
N HIS A 52 -0.40 -0.04 9.23
CA HIS A 52 -0.97 0.69 10.37
C HIS A 52 0.01 1.65 11.05
N GLN A 53 1.31 1.50 10.80
CA GLN A 53 2.40 2.24 11.44
C GLN A 53 3.23 3.06 10.45
N LEU A 54 2.86 3.08 9.15
CA LEU A 54 3.53 3.86 8.13
C LEU A 54 3.26 5.36 8.32
N ASN A 55 4.27 6.19 7.99
CA ASN A 55 4.10 7.64 7.90
C ASN A 55 3.26 8.04 6.68
N GLU A 56 2.68 9.24 6.76
CA GLU A 56 1.81 9.82 5.73
C GLU A 56 2.43 9.83 4.31
N THR A 57 3.74 10.08 4.21
CA THR A 57 4.45 10.09 2.92
C THR A 57 4.44 8.72 2.24
N SER A 58 4.73 7.65 3.00
CA SER A 58 4.74 6.27 2.46
C SER A 58 3.32 5.80 2.13
N LEU A 59 2.34 6.13 2.97
CA LEU A 59 0.92 5.82 2.74
C LEU A 59 0.38 6.55 1.51
N SER A 60 0.72 7.81 1.31
CA SER A 60 0.21 8.62 0.20
C SER A 60 0.64 8.06 -1.16
N GLN A 61 1.89 7.63 -1.29
CA GLN A 61 2.38 7.01 -2.52
C GLN A 61 1.74 5.63 -2.74
N LEU A 62 1.70 4.79 -1.71
CA LEU A 62 1.11 3.46 -1.77
C LEU A 62 -0.37 3.49 -2.16
N ARG A 63 -1.13 4.41 -1.55
CA ARG A 63 -2.57 4.60 -1.77
C ARG A 63 -2.87 5.11 -3.17
N ARG A 64 -2.05 6.02 -3.72
CA ARG A 64 -2.15 6.47 -5.12
C ARG A 64 -1.88 5.33 -6.12
N ASP A 65 -0.87 4.53 -5.86
CA ASP A 65 -0.51 3.41 -6.74
C ASP A 65 -1.57 2.29 -6.69
N HIS A 66 -2.15 2.06 -5.51
CA HIS A 66 -3.29 1.15 -5.36
C HIS A 66 -4.53 1.66 -6.10
N ASP A 67 -4.85 2.95 -5.95
CA ASP A 67 -6.00 3.60 -6.58
C ASP A 67 -5.90 3.59 -8.12
N THR A 68 -4.69 3.77 -8.65
CA THR A 68 -4.40 3.68 -10.10
C THR A 68 -4.18 2.25 -10.60
N GLY A 69 -4.18 1.25 -9.72
CA GLY A 69 -3.91 -0.16 -10.06
C GLY A 69 -2.45 -0.50 -10.38
N HIS A 70 -1.55 0.49 -10.36
CA HIS A 70 -0.12 0.29 -10.61
C HIS A 70 0.59 -0.52 -9.52
N LEU A 71 0.07 -0.53 -8.29
CA LEU A 71 0.71 -1.22 -7.16
C LEU A 71 0.98 -2.70 -7.48
N GLY A 72 -0.02 -3.38 -8.02
CA GLY A 72 0.10 -4.79 -8.38
C GLY A 72 1.12 -5.03 -9.49
N HIS A 73 1.10 -4.19 -10.53
CA HIS A 73 2.03 -4.27 -11.64
C HIS A 73 3.49 -4.07 -11.19
N LYS A 74 3.72 -3.11 -10.30
CA LYS A 74 5.06 -2.86 -9.74
C LYS A 74 5.54 -4.03 -8.90
N ILE A 75 4.70 -4.61 -8.05
CA ILE A 75 5.04 -5.78 -7.22
C ILE A 75 5.39 -6.99 -8.09
N ASP A 76 4.61 -7.25 -9.14
CA ASP A 76 4.84 -8.35 -10.08
C ASP A 76 6.16 -8.19 -10.86
N HIS A 77 6.49 -6.96 -11.27
CA HIS A 77 7.72 -6.64 -11.98
C HIS A 77 8.96 -6.50 -11.10
N VAL A 78 8.85 -6.65 -9.78
CA VAL A 78 10.04 -6.65 -8.93
C VAL A 78 10.84 -7.92 -9.19
N PRO A 79 12.13 -7.81 -9.60
CA PRO A 79 12.99 -8.98 -9.72
C PRO A 79 13.14 -9.63 -8.34
N LYS A 80 12.85 -10.94 -8.32
CA LYS A 80 12.81 -11.78 -7.12
C LYS A 80 14.16 -11.80 -6.42
#